data_AF-A0A662I6L0-F1
#
_entry.id   AF-A0A662I6L0-F1
#
_cell.length_a   1.000
_cell.length_b   1.000
_cell.length_c   1.000
_cell.angle_alpha   90.00
_cell.angle_beta   90.00
_cell.angle_gamma   90.00
#
_symmetry.space_group_name_H-M   'P 1'
#
loop_
_entity.id
_entity.type
_entity.pdbx_description
1 polymer ?
#
loop_
_entity_poly.entity_id
_entity_poly.type
_entity_poly.pdbx_seq_one_letter_code
_entity_poly.pdbx_strand_id
1 'polypeptide(L)' 'MRYILKIKDGKVVCSTEANDNIIVDFNEKGEVVGLEILYFSKSKVNLSKFIVR' A
#
# COMPACT_ATOMS: atom_id res chain seq x y z
N MET A 1 -6.83 8.68 -7.00
CA MET A 1 -7.70 8.48 -5.82
C MET A 1 -6.86 7.73 -4.81
N ARG A 2 -6.74 8.25 -3.59
CA ARG A 2 -5.90 7.68 -2.53
C ARG A 2 -6.75 6.82 -1.61
N TYR A 3 -6.26 5.65 -1.26
CA TYR A 3 -6.87 4.78 -0.27
C TYR A 3 -5.94 4.64 0.92
N ILE A 4 -6.50 4.73 2.13
CA ILE A 4 -5.76 4.57 3.37
C ILE A 4 -6.46 3.46 4.16
N LEU A 5 -5.71 2.41 4.49
CA LEU A 5 -6.17 1.31 5.31
C LEU A 5 -5.43 1.34 6.64
N LYS A 6 -6.18 1.50 7.72
CA LYS A 6 -5.66 1.33 9.07
C LYS A 6 -5.70 -0.15 9.43
N ILE A 7 -4.54 -0.72 9.74
CA ILE A 7 -4.41 -2.14 10.05
C ILE A 7 -4.55 -2.36 11.56
N LYS A 8 -4.01 -1.44 12.37
CA LYS A 8 -4.13 -1.48 13.82
C LYS A 8 -4.03 -0.08 14.44
N ASP A 9 -4.35 0.00 15.72
CA ASP A 9 -4.09 1.20 16.50
C ASP A 9 -2.58 1.39 16.74
N GLY A 10 -2.13 2.64 16.63
CA GLY A 10 -0.75 3.03 16.83
C GLY A 10 -0.46 4.37 16.18
N LYS A 11 0.49 5.11 16.78
CA LYS A 11 1.00 6.36 16.21
C LYS A 11 1.99 6.03 15.09
N VAL A 12 1.77 6.63 13.92
CA VAL A 12 2.74 6.58 12.81
C VAL A 12 3.95 7.42 13.19
N VAL A 13 5.14 6.83 13.10
CA VAL A 13 6.41 7.54 13.32
C VAL A 13 7.33 7.50 12.10
N CYS A 14 7.10 6.57 11.20
CA CYS A 14 7.82 6.45 9.93
C CYS A 14 6.87 5.90 8.87
N SER A 15 7.05 6.35 7.63
CA SER A 15 6.37 5.81 6.46
C SER A 15 7.43 5.54 5.38
N THR A 16 7.29 4.43 4.67
CA THR A 16 8.16 4.12 3.53
C THR A 16 7.33 3.67 2.34
N GLU A 17 7.79 4.00 1.14
CA GLU A 17 7.28 3.37 -0.07
C GLU A 17 7.87 1.96 -0.16
N ALA A 18 7.01 0.94 -0.10
CA ALA A 18 7.42 -0.47 -0.15
C ALA A 18 7.35 -1.03 -1.57
N ASN A 19 6.55 -0.40 -2.43
CA ASN A 19 6.41 -0.72 -3.85
C ASN A 19 5.81 0.51 -4.56
N ASP A 20 5.83 0.53 -5.88
CA ASP A 20 5.30 1.64 -6.68
C ASP A 20 3.87 1.99 -6.24
N ASN A 21 3.72 3.21 -5.71
CA ASN A 21 2.45 3.77 -5.26
C ASN A 21 1.84 3.11 -4.00
N ILE A 22 2.62 2.30 -3.26
CA ILE A 22 2.23 1.67 -2.00
C ILE A 22 3.12 2.18 -0.86
N ILE A 23 2.53 2.91 0.08
CA ILE A 23 3.17 3.38 1.31
C ILE A 23 2.78 2.47 2.48
N VAL A 24 3.74 2.16 3.33
CA VAL A 24 3.56 1.40 4.57
C VAL A 24 3.95 2.29 5.76
N ASP A 25 3.06 2.37 6.75
CA ASP A 25 3.26 3.15 7.97
C ASP A 25 3.69 2.25 9.13
N PHE A 26 4.70 2.69 9.88
CA PHE A 26 5.26 1.98 11.02
C PHE A 26 5.08 2.78 12.33
N ASN A 27 4.93 2.05 13.43
CA ASN A 27 5.00 2.61 14.79
C ASN A 27 6.43 2.56 15.35
N GLU A 28 6.60 3.07 16.57
CA GLU A 28 7.88 3.11 17.30
C GLU A 28 8.52 1.72 17.54
N LYS A 29 7.72 0.65 17.46
CA LYS A 29 8.19 -0.73 17.60
C LYS A 29 8.62 -1.34 16.26
N GLY A 30 8.57 -0.58 15.16
CA GLY A 30 8.85 -1.07 13.81
C GLY A 30 7.74 -1.93 13.23
N GLU A 31 6.55 -1.90 13.81
CA GLU A 31 5.44 -2.73 13.36
C GLU A 31 4.51 -1.93 12.41
N VAL A 32 3.95 -2.60 11.41
CA VAL A 32 3.03 -1.98 10.44
C VAL A 32 1.69 -1.59 11.11
N VAL A 33 1.32 -0.30 11.02
CA VAL A 33 0.05 0.26 11.53
C VAL A 33 -0.92 0.70 10.44
N GLY A 34 -0.42 0.99 9.24
CA GLY A 34 -1.20 1.52 8.13
C GLY A 34 -0.60 1.17 6.77
N LEU A 35 -1.46 1.23 5.75
CA LEU A 35 -1.10 1.05 4.35
C LEU A 35 -1.85 2.08 3.51
N GLU A 36 -1.16 2.67 2.55
CA GLU A 36 -1.72 3.66 1.65
C GLU A 36 -1.41 3.35 0.20
N ILE A 37 -2.42 3.54 -0.66
CA ILE A 37 -2.29 3.39 -2.11
C ILE A 37 -2.54 4.76 -2.74
N LEU A 38 -1.49 5.36 -3.31
CA LEU A 38 -1.51 6.73 -3.83
C LEU A 38 -2.24 6.84 -5.19
N TYR A 39 -1.98 5.90 -6.09
CA TYR A 39 -2.38 5.97 -7.49
C TYR A 39 -3.00 4.65 -7.95
N PHE A 40 -4.13 4.25 -7.36
CA PHE A 40 -4.90 3.14 -7.90
C PHE A 40 -5.47 3.56 -9.27
N SER A 41 -4.80 3.14 -10.34
CA SER A 41 -5.34 3.30 -11.67
C SER A 41 -6.53 2.36 -11.83
N LYS A 42 -7.71 2.90 -12.18
CA LYS A 42 -8.85 2.11 -12.66
C LYS A 42 -8.60 1.48 -14.05
N SER A 43 -7.35 1.46 -14.53
CA SER A 43 -6.98 0.70 -15.72
C SER A 43 -7.44 -0.73 -15.53
N LYS A 44 -8.40 -1.18 -16.35
CA LYS A 44 -8.78 -2.59 -16.46
C LYS A 44 -7.52 -3.36 -16.85
N VAL A 45 -6.81 -3.90 -15.86
CA VAL A 45 -5.70 -4.81 -16.09
C VAL A 45 -6.29 -6.02 -16.81
N ASN A 46 -5.94 -6.18 -18.09
CA ASN A 46 -6.38 -7.34 -18.85
C ASN A 46 -5.49 -8.53 -18.48
N LEU A 47 -5.97 -9.32 -17.52
CA LEU A 47 -5.32 -10.51 -17.00
C LEU A 47 -5.05 -11.57 -18.08
N SER A 48 -5.71 -11.51 -19.25
CA SER A 48 -5.40 -12.41 -20.37
C SER A 48 -4.00 -12.24 -20.94
N LYS A 49 -3.35 -11.10 -20.65
CA LYS A 49 -1.96 -10.83 -21.06
C LYS A 49 -0.91 -11.45 -20.14
N PHE A 50 -1.31 -11.98 -18.98
CA PHE A 50 -0.42 -12.59 -17.99
C PHE A 50 -0.48 -14.12 -17.98
N ILE A 51 -0.98 -14.73 -19.07
CA ILE A 51 -0.88 -16.18 -19.27
C ILE A 51 0.57 -16.50 -19.65
N VAL A 52 1.35 -16.98 -18.67
CA VAL A 52 2.62 -17.67 -18.95
C VAL A 52 2.27 -19.11 -19.34
N ARG A 53 2.82 -19.55 -20.46
CA ARG A 53 2.64 -20.90 -20.99
C ARG A 53 3.80 -21.79 -20.58
#